data_AF-A0A936GCP8-F1
#
_entry.id   AF-A0A936GCP8-F1
#
_cell.length_a   1.000
_cell.length_b   1.000
_cell.length_c   1.000
_cell.angle_alpha   90.00
_cell.angle_beta   90.00
_cell.angle_gamma   90.00
#
_symmetry.space_group_name_H-M   'P 1'
#
loop_
_entity.id
_entity.type
_entity.pdbx_description
1 polymer ?
#
loop_
_entity_poly.entity_id
_entity_poly.type
_entity_poly.pdbx_seq_one_letter_code
_entity_poly.pdbx_strand_id
1 'polypeptide(L)'
;MQDTGKNLIIAGVGGQGILLFSQLLSKYYLKLGFELKISDVIGLGQRGGGVESHFRYSNKPILSPFIKAGDVDYLLSFEQTETLRYLHCLKDDGIVFSSTFELSTSSVNTRLEKDMPESKTELIKRFGKKTFIIDPDENKSLDFEISKMMNIVILAVYAEYRGYSHDEMIQIVKESVPVKFVEGNLKAYKKGTEIAKAAFSKQRV
;
A
#
# COMPACT_ATOMS: atom_id res chain seq x y z
N MET A 1 -10.65 -4.21 -19.10
CA MET A 1 -11.04 -5.38 -18.29
C MET A 1 -12.10 -4.90 -17.31
N GLN A 2 -13.31 -5.45 -17.35
CA GLN A 2 -14.39 -4.96 -16.48
C GLN A 2 -14.11 -5.47 -15.05
N ASP A 3 -13.77 -4.56 -14.15
CA ASP A 3 -13.47 -4.88 -12.76
C ASP A 3 -14.76 -5.33 -12.05
N THR A 4 -14.75 -6.53 -11.47
CA THR A 4 -15.92 -7.11 -10.78
C THR A 4 -15.79 -7.04 -9.26
N GLY A 5 -14.61 -6.69 -8.74
CA GLY A 5 -14.33 -6.70 -7.32
C GLY A 5 -12.99 -7.34 -6.97
N LYS A 6 -12.37 -6.83 -5.91
CA LYS A 6 -11.06 -7.28 -5.42
C LYS A 6 -10.98 -7.23 -3.90
N ASN A 7 -10.11 -8.08 -3.36
CA ASN A 7 -9.75 -8.11 -1.96
C ASN A 7 -8.36 -7.51 -1.78
N LEU A 8 -8.23 -6.55 -0.87
CA LEU A 8 -6.98 -5.87 -0.58
C LEU A 8 -6.67 -5.98 0.90
N ILE A 9 -5.41 -6.22 1.23
CA ILE A 9 -4.90 -5.93 2.57
C ILE A 9 -4.07 -4.65 2.45
N ILE A 10 -4.41 -3.65 3.26
CA ILE A 10 -3.60 -2.45 3.44
C ILE A 10 -2.91 -2.60 4.78
N ALA A 11 -1.57 -2.58 4.81
CA ALA A 11 -0.82 -2.90 6.01
C ALA A 11 0.31 -1.89 6.27
N GLY A 12 0.65 -1.72 7.53
CA GLY A 12 1.79 -0.90 7.93
C GLY A 12 1.77 -0.74 9.42
N VAL A 13 2.49 0.26 9.90
CA VAL A 13 2.54 0.58 11.32
C VAL A 13 1.70 1.83 11.64
N GLY A 14 1.36 1.98 12.91
CA GLY A 14 0.70 3.20 13.40
C GLY A 14 1.42 4.48 12.97
N GLY A 15 0.68 5.41 12.36
CA GLY A 15 1.19 6.71 11.90
C GLY A 15 1.49 6.81 10.40
N GLN A 16 1.49 5.70 9.64
CA GLN A 16 1.75 5.72 8.19
C GLN A 16 0.53 6.04 7.32
N GLY A 17 -0.65 6.25 7.92
CA GLY A 17 -1.84 6.67 7.18
C GLY A 17 -2.62 5.55 6.49
N ILE A 18 -2.65 4.34 7.06
CA ILE A 18 -3.44 3.18 6.59
C ILE A 18 -4.93 3.55 6.46
N LEU A 19 -5.51 4.18 7.49
CA LEU A 19 -6.92 4.59 7.46
C LEU A 19 -7.20 5.66 6.41
N LEU A 20 -6.29 6.63 6.24
CA LEU A 20 -6.42 7.63 5.18
C LEU A 20 -6.37 6.96 3.81
N PHE A 21 -5.45 6.03 3.59
CA PHE A 21 -5.36 5.28 2.35
C PHE A 21 -6.65 4.49 2.05
N SER A 22 -7.15 3.77 3.06
CA SER A 22 -8.42 3.05 2.99
C SER A 22 -9.58 3.99 2.64
N GLN A 23 -9.66 5.17 3.27
CA GLN A 23 -10.64 6.20 2.99
C GLN A 23 -10.55 6.75 1.54
N LEU A 24 -9.35 7.00 1.03
CA LEU A 24 -9.13 7.47 -0.34
C LEU A 24 -9.63 6.44 -1.36
N LEU A 25 -9.28 5.17 -1.18
CA LEU A 25 -9.82 4.09 -2.02
C LEU A 25 -11.33 3.94 -1.87
N SER A 26 -11.86 4.11 -0.66
CA SER A 26 -13.31 4.02 -0.42
C SER A 26 -14.06 5.04 -1.25
N LYS A 27 -13.63 6.30 -1.21
CA LYS A 27 -14.23 7.38 -2.02
C LYS A 27 -14.16 7.06 -3.51
N TYR A 28 -13.04 6.51 -3.98
CA TYR A 28 -12.87 6.15 -5.39
C TYR A 28 -13.85 5.05 -5.82
N TYR A 29 -13.89 3.93 -5.10
CA TYR A 29 -14.74 2.80 -5.48
C TYR A 29 -16.24 3.05 -5.26
N LEU A 30 -16.63 3.82 -4.24
CA LEU A 30 -18.03 4.25 -4.07
C LEU A 30 -18.50 5.12 -5.23
N LYS A 31 -17.65 6.02 -5.74
CA LYS A 31 -17.96 6.84 -6.92
C LYS A 31 -18.17 5.98 -8.17
N LEU A 32 -17.48 4.84 -8.26
CA LEU A 32 -17.65 3.86 -9.33
C LEU A 32 -18.86 2.93 -9.13
N GLY A 33 -19.61 3.07 -8.04
CA GLY A 33 -20.82 2.29 -7.77
C GLY A 33 -20.57 0.90 -7.20
N PHE A 34 -19.37 0.62 -6.66
CA PHE A 34 -19.09 -0.64 -6.00
C PHE A 34 -19.65 -0.69 -4.57
N GLU A 35 -20.07 -1.87 -4.14
CA GLU A 35 -20.26 -2.16 -2.73
C GLU A 35 -18.89 -2.29 -2.03
N LEU A 36 -18.80 -1.79 -0.80
CA LEU A 36 -17.60 -1.86 0.03
C LEU A 36 -17.87 -2.53 1.38
N LYS A 37 -16.90 -3.34 1.83
CA LYS A 37 -16.77 -3.74 3.23
C LYS A 37 -15.32 -3.62 3.67
N ILE A 38 -15.14 -2.96 4.81
CA ILE A 38 -13.82 -2.66 5.37
C ILE A 38 -13.81 -3.11 6.82
N SER A 39 -12.75 -3.81 7.24
CA SER A 39 -12.48 -4.10 8.64
C SER A 39 -11.06 -3.69 8.96
N ASP A 40 -10.93 -2.64 9.76
CA ASP A 40 -9.66 -2.16 10.26
C ASP A 40 -9.33 -2.86 11.59
N VAL A 41 -8.11 -3.34 11.70
CA VAL A 41 -7.56 -3.90 12.93
C VAL A 41 -6.35 -3.06 13.29
N ILE A 42 -6.39 -2.51 14.49
CA ILE A 42 -5.38 -1.57 14.99
C ILE A 42 -4.73 -2.25 16.19
N GLY A 43 -3.44 -2.57 16.06
CA GLY A 43 -2.67 -3.09 17.18
C GLY A 43 -2.70 -2.14 18.38
N LEU A 44 -2.74 -2.69 19.59
CA LEU A 44 -2.82 -1.92 20.85
C LEU A 44 -1.61 -0.99 21.08
N GLY A 45 -0.51 -1.17 20.34
CA GLY A 45 0.64 -0.29 20.35
C GLY A 45 0.36 1.02 19.60
N GLN A 46 0.02 2.10 20.33
CA GLN A 46 -0.28 3.42 19.76
C GLN A 46 0.82 4.03 18.88
N ARG A 47 2.08 3.54 18.97
CA ARG A 47 3.20 3.87 18.08
C ARG A 47 4.02 2.61 17.81
N GLY A 48 4.11 2.21 16.55
CA GLY A 48 4.85 1.00 16.13
C GLY A 48 4.06 -0.32 16.22
N GLY A 49 2.80 -0.30 16.66
CA GLY A 49 1.91 -1.45 16.50
C GLY A 49 1.54 -1.64 15.02
N GLY A 50 1.44 -2.91 14.59
CA GLY A 50 0.91 -3.27 13.29
C GLY A 50 -0.53 -2.78 13.13
N VAL A 51 -0.85 -2.30 11.95
CA VAL A 51 -2.17 -1.83 11.55
C VAL A 51 -2.48 -2.43 10.20
N GLU A 52 -3.62 -3.10 10.12
CA GLU A 52 -4.13 -3.68 8.89
C GLU A 52 -5.56 -3.27 8.60
N SER A 53 -5.88 -3.18 7.31
CA SER A 53 -7.23 -2.96 6.81
C SER A 53 -7.55 -4.04 5.81
N HIS A 54 -8.56 -4.85 6.12
CA HIS A 54 -9.19 -5.72 5.14
C HIS A 54 -10.16 -4.87 4.31
N PHE A 55 -9.82 -4.62 3.05
CA PHE A 55 -10.61 -3.79 2.15
C PHE A 55 -11.18 -4.65 1.04
N ARG A 56 -12.50 -4.67 0.90
CA ARG A 56 -13.19 -5.42 -0.16
C ARG A 56 -14.09 -4.48 -0.93
N TYR A 57 -14.02 -4.57 -2.26
CA TYR A 57 -14.98 -3.95 -3.14
C TYR A 57 -15.51 -4.93 -4.17
N SER A 58 -16.77 -4.78 -4.57
CA SER A 58 -17.44 -5.73 -5.46
C SER A 58 -18.67 -5.11 -6.12
N ASN A 59 -18.99 -5.53 -7.34
CA ASN A 59 -20.25 -5.17 -8.00
C ASN A 59 -21.42 -6.07 -7.55
N LYS A 60 -21.15 -7.02 -6.66
CA LYS A 60 -22.09 -7.93 -6.01
C LYS A 60 -22.02 -7.79 -4.49
N PRO A 61 -23.07 -8.21 -3.76
CA PRO A 61 -23.08 -8.23 -2.31
C PRO A 61 -21.86 -8.89 -1.66
N ILE A 62 -21.25 -8.21 -0.69
CA ILE A 62 -20.14 -8.68 0.10
C ILE A 62 -20.70 -9.17 1.43
N LEU A 63 -20.56 -10.47 1.72
CA LEU A 63 -21.17 -11.05 2.92
C LEU A 63 -20.31 -10.89 4.19
N SER A 64 -18.98 -10.81 4.05
CA SER A 64 -18.04 -10.67 5.17
C SER A 64 -16.96 -9.63 4.87
N PRO A 65 -16.59 -8.78 5.84
CA PRO A 65 -15.50 -7.83 5.66
C PRO A 65 -14.11 -8.51 5.72
N PHE A 66 -13.99 -9.64 6.43
CA PHE A 66 -12.72 -10.35 6.54
C PHE A 66 -12.37 -11.09 5.24
N ILE A 67 -11.09 -11.08 4.91
CA ILE A 67 -10.52 -11.75 3.74
C ILE A 67 -9.82 -13.01 4.24
N LYS A 68 -10.14 -14.16 3.64
CA LYS A 68 -9.49 -15.42 3.95
C LYS A 68 -8.03 -15.39 3.46
N ALA A 69 -7.12 -16.04 4.18
CA ALA A 69 -5.76 -16.26 3.67
C ALA A 69 -5.79 -17.00 2.33
N GLY A 70 -4.98 -16.55 1.37
CA GLY A 70 -5.00 -17.04 0.00
C GLY A 70 -5.98 -16.32 -0.93
N ASP A 71 -6.80 -15.39 -0.44
CA ASP A 71 -7.82 -14.67 -1.23
C ASP A 71 -7.49 -13.18 -1.46
N VAL A 72 -6.29 -12.70 -1.10
CA VAL A 72 -5.90 -11.30 -1.32
C VAL A 72 -5.37 -11.09 -2.73
N ASP A 73 -5.99 -10.19 -3.48
CA ASP A 73 -5.55 -9.78 -4.82
C ASP A 73 -4.38 -8.79 -4.74
N TYR A 74 -4.44 -7.84 -3.80
CA TYR A 74 -3.44 -6.79 -3.64
C TYR A 74 -3.02 -6.62 -2.18
N LEU A 75 -1.73 -6.78 -1.90
CA LEU A 75 -1.13 -6.38 -0.63
C LEU A 75 -0.50 -5.00 -0.81
N LEU A 76 -1.05 -4.00 -0.13
CA LEU A 76 -0.63 -2.61 -0.17
C LEU A 76 0.00 -2.25 1.17
N SER A 77 1.33 -2.36 1.27
CA SER A 77 2.05 -2.22 2.53
C SER A 77 3.07 -1.09 2.53
N PHE A 78 3.11 -0.32 3.61
CA PHE A 78 4.00 0.85 3.74
C PHE A 78 5.27 0.55 4.55
N GLU A 79 5.43 -0.67 5.05
CA GLU A 79 6.53 -1.08 5.91
C GLU A 79 6.92 -2.53 5.60
N GLN A 80 8.22 -2.82 5.61
CA GLN A 80 8.75 -4.05 5.09
C GLN A 80 8.39 -5.28 5.93
N THR A 81 8.44 -5.19 7.26
CA THR A 81 8.08 -6.29 8.16
C THR A 81 6.58 -6.59 8.11
N GLU A 82 5.72 -5.57 8.00
CA GLU A 82 4.28 -5.75 7.81
C GLU A 82 3.95 -6.33 6.44
N THR A 83 4.76 -6.04 5.41
CA THR A 83 4.64 -6.75 4.13
C THR A 83 4.84 -8.25 4.32
N LEU A 84 5.94 -8.65 4.99
CA LEU A 84 6.23 -10.06 5.26
C LEU A 84 5.11 -10.76 6.05
N ARG A 85 4.54 -10.07 7.06
CA ARG A 85 3.45 -10.58 7.89
C ARG A 85 2.25 -11.04 7.05
N TYR A 86 1.89 -10.29 6.02
CA TYR A 86 0.68 -10.53 5.22
C TYR A 86 0.92 -11.24 3.88
N LEU A 87 2.16 -11.62 3.55
CA LEU A 87 2.46 -12.35 2.30
C LEU A 87 1.63 -13.63 2.15
N HIS A 88 1.44 -14.38 3.25
CA HIS A 88 0.68 -15.62 3.25
C HIS A 88 -0.81 -15.44 2.92
N CYS A 89 -1.34 -14.21 2.95
CA CYS A 89 -2.71 -13.93 2.59
C CYS A 89 -2.94 -13.80 1.08
N LEU A 90 -1.87 -13.61 0.29
CA LEU A 90 -1.94 -13.41 -1.16
C LEU A 90 -2.46 -14.66 -1.88
N LYS A 91 -3.23 -14.41 -2.95
CA LYS A 91 -3.48 -15.40 -4.00
C LYS A 91 -2.17 -15.75 -4.71
N ASP A 92 -2.21 -16.87 -5.43
CA ASP A 92 -1.12 -17.30 -6.32
C ASP A 92 -0.76 -16.26 -7.39
N ASP A 93 -1.71 -15.44 -7.83
CA ASP A 93 -1.54 -14.34 -8.79
C ASP A 93 -1.65 -12.95 -8.12
N GLY A 94 -1.62 -12.92 -6.79
CA GLY A 94 -1.67 -11.70 -6.00
C GLY A 94 -0.44 -10.82 -6.21
N ILE A 95 -0.63 -9.51 -6.00
CA ILE A 95 0.40 -8.50 -6.30
C ILE A 95 0.74 -7.72 -5.04
N VAL A 96 2.04 -7.52 -4.82
CA VAL A 96 2.56 -6.76 -3.68
C VAL A 96 2.95 -5.36 -4.13
N PHE A 97 2.49 -4.36 -3.40
CA PHE A 97 3.00 -3.00 -3.41
C PHE A 97 3.57 -2.74 -2.03
N SER A 98 4.87 -2.53 -1.95
CA SER A 98 5.61 -2.47 -0.69
C SER A 98 6.67 -1.38 -0.74
N SER A 99 7.37 -1.18 0.37
CA SER A 99 8.56 -0.35 0.43
C SER A 99 9.68 -1.05 1.21
N THR A 100 10.92 -0.61 0.99
CA THR A 100 12.06 -1.03 1.82
C THR A 100 12.12 -0.29 3.15
N PHE A 101 11.17 0.63 3.42
CA PHE A 101 11.10 1.32 4.69
C PHE A 101 10.81 0.33 5.81
N GLU A 102 11.61 0.43 6.87
CA GLU A 102 11.44 -0.34 8.09
C GLU A 102 11.57 0.56 9.31
N LEU A 103 10.64 0.40 10.26
CA LEU A 103 10.79 1.03 11.56
C LEU A 103 11.75 0.22 12.41
N SER A 104 12.89 0.84 12.74
CA SER A 104 13.85 0.27 13.67
C SER A 104 13.18 -0.01 15.03
N THR A 105 12.93 -1.28 15.33
CA THR A 105 12.53 -1.73 16.67
C THR A 105 13.76 -1.98 17.52
N SER A 106 13.60 -1.96 18.85
CA SER A 106 14.70 -2.22 19.80
C SER A 106 15.38 -3.58 19.59
N SER A 107 14.66 -4.59 19.08
CA SER A 107 15.22 -5.90 18.71
C SER A 107 16.17 -5.83 17.50
N VAL A 108 15.88 -4.97 16.51
CA VAL A 108 16.77 -4.71 15.34
C VAL A 108 18.04 -3.99 15.79
N ASN A 109 17.91 -3.02 16.70
CA ASN A 109 19.06 -2.32 17.30
C ASN A 109 19.99 -3.25 18.10
N THR A 110 19.50 -4.41 18.54
CA THR A 110 20.27 -5.44 19.26
C THR A 110 21.08 -6.34 18.31
N ARG A 111 21.08 -6.09 16.99
CA ARG A 111 21.79 -6.87 15.95
C ARG A 111 21.43 -8.37 15.94
N LEU A 112 20.24 -8.74 16.40
CA LEU A 112 19.75 -10.13 16.36
C LEU A 112 19.37 -10.59 14.93
N GLU A 113 19.35 -9.67 13.95
CA GLU A 113 19.09 -9.98 12.53
C GLU A 113 20.29 -10.58 11.78
N LYS A 114 21.47 -10.66 12.40
CA LYS A 114 22.73 -11.00 11.70
C LYS A 114 22.79 -12.39 11.04
N ASP A 115 21.79 -13.24 11.24
CA ASP A 115 21.82 -14.64 10.80
C ASP A 115 20.75 -15.02 9.77
N MET A 116 20.04 -14.05 9.15
CA MET A 116 19.17 -14.39 8.02
C MET A 116 19.99 -14.51 6.72
N PRO A 117 19.95 -15.67 6.02
CA PRO A 117 20.72 -15.88 4.80
C PRO A 117 20.21 -15.05 3.60
N GLU A 118 19.01 -14.49 3.70
CA GLU A 118 18.34 -13.73 2.64
C GLU A 118 17.70 -12.46 3.24
N SER A 119 17.74 -11.36 2.49
CA SER A 119 17.12 -10.09 2.91
C SER A 119 15.58 -10.16 2.86
N LYS A 120 14.91 -9.31 3.64
CA LYS A 120 13.45 -9.19 3.61
C LYS A 120 12.91 -8.84 2.22
N THR A 121 13.62 -8.00 1.47
CA THR A 121 13.27 -7.65 0.08
C THR A 121 13.28 -8.88 -0.83
N GLU A 122 14.31 -9.73 -0.72
CA GLU A 122 14.43 -10.96 -1.51
C GLU A 122 13.34 -11.96 -1.13
N LEU A 123 13.05 -12.11 0.16
CA LEU A 123 11.92 -12.91 0.64
C LEU A 123 10.60 -12.46 0.01
N ILE A 124 10.31 -11.15 0.04
CA ILE A 124 9.10 -10.58 -0.57
C ILE A 124 9.03 -10.89 -2.06
N LYS A 125 10.13 -10.72 -2.80
CA LYS A 125 10.20 -11.02 -4.23
C LYS A 125 10.05 -12.50 -4.55
N ARG A 126 10.52 -13.39 -3.66
CA ARG A 126 10.39 -14.83 -3.85
C ARG A 126 8.95 -15.31 -3.66
N PHE A 127 8.27 -14.81 -2.65
CA PHE A 127 6.88 -15.19 -2.37
C PHE A 127 5.88 -14.47 -3.28
N GLY A 128 6.08 -13.18 -3.54
CA GLY A 128 5.24 -12.41 -4.44
C GLY A 128 5.66 -12.60 -5.89
N LYS A 129 4.85 -13.28 -6.70
CA LYS A 129 5.16 -13.45 -8.14
C LYS A 129 5.29 -12.12 -8.88
N LYS A 130 4.57 -11.10 -8.41
CA LYS A 130 4.69 -9.73 -8.92
C LYS A 130 4.73 -8.74 -7.75
N THR A 131 5.84 -8.01 -7.68
CA THR A 131 6.10 -7.06 -6.60
C THR A 131 6.52 -5.71 -7.14
N PHE A 132 6.01 -4.64 -6.53
CA PHE A 132 6.46 -3.27 -6.71
C PHE A 132 6.96 -2.76 -5.37
N ILE A 133 8.29 -2.74 -5.21
CA ILE A 133 8.93 -2.36 -3.95
C ILE A 133 9.59 -0.99 -4.16
N ILE A 134 9.16 -0.01 -3.39
CA ILE A 134 9.66 1.37 -3.45
C ILE A 134 10.76 1.53 -2.41
N ASP A 135 11.94 1.93 -2.86
CA ASP A 135 13.01 2.30 -1.95
C ASP A 135 12.97 3.83 -1.68
N PRO A 136 12.71 4.29 -0.44
CA PRO A 136 12.67 5.72 -0.13
C PRO A 136 14.02 6.43 -0.35
N ASP A 137 15.13 5.74 -0.13
CA ASP A 137 16.49 6.29 -0.23
C ASP A 137 16.94 6.42 -1.68
N GLU A 138 16.54 5.49 -2.55
CA GLU A 138 16.79 5.62 -4.00
C GLU A 138 15.87 6.67 -4.65
N ASN A 139 14.70 6.94 -4.07
CA ASN A 139 13.69 7.79 -4.67
C ASN A 139 13.58 9.20 -4.08
N LYS A 140 14.59 9.66 -3.32
CA LYS A 140 14.58 10.94 -2.59
C LYS A 140 13.92 12.12 -3.31
N SER A 141 13.25 12.96 -2.52
CA SER A 141 12.59 14.20 -2.96
C SER A 141 13.11 15.36 -2.12
N LEU A 142 13.30 16.53 -2.76
CA LEU A 142 13.68 17.76 -2.06
C LEU A 142 12.50 18.40 -1.32
N ASP A 143 11.27 18.08 -1.75
CA ASP A 143 10.05 18.70 -1.22
C ASP A 143 9.52 17.99 0.04
N PHE A 144 9.77 16.69 0.20
CA PHE A 144 9.23 15.88 1.29
C PHE A 144 10.02 14.57 1.47
N GLU A 145 9.86 13.95 2.64
CA GLU A 145 10.42 12.63 2.93
C GLU A 145 9.47 11.52 2.47
N ILE A 146 9.92 10.63 1.58
CA ILE A 146 9.06 9.59 0.98
C ILE A 146 8.53 8.60 2.02
N SER A 147 9.35 8.20 2.99
CA SER A 147 8.96 7.30 4.09
C SER A 147 7.71 7.81 4.84
N LYS A 148 7.56 9.13 4.99
CA LYS A 148 6.43 9.78 5.68
C LYS A 148 5.18 9.94 4.81
N MET A 149 5.31 9.80 3.49
CA MET A 149 4.24 9.96 2.51
C MET A 149 3.98 8.68 1.72
N MET A 150 4.45 7.53 2.24
CA MET A 150 4.43 6.25 1.53
C MET A 150 3.02 5.83 1.14
N ASN A 151 2.01 6.15 1.96
CA ASN A 151 0.62 5.93 1.63
C ASN A 151 0.20 6.62 0.31
N ILE A 152 0.57 7.89 0.12
CA ILE A 152 0.22 8.61 -1.11
C ILE A 152 1.06 8.16 -2.30
N VAL A 153 2.35 7.86 -2.07
CA VAL A 153 3.24 7.35 -3.11
C VAL A 153 2.74 5.99 -3.63
N ILE A 154 2.43 5.05 -2.74
CA ILE A 154 1.85 3.75 -3.10
C ILE A 154 0.46 3.91 -3.73
N LEU A 155 -0.35 4.88 -3.30
CA LEU A 155 -1.66 5.13 -3.91
C LEU A 155 -1.50 5.47 -5.40
N ALA A 156 -0.54 6.32 -5.74
CA ALA A 156 -0.25 6.69 -7.12
C ALA A 156 0.30 5.51 -7.93
N VAL A 157 1.20 4.70 -7.36
CA VAL A 157 1.72 3.48 -8.01
C VAL A 157 0.60 2.46 -8.26
N TYR A 158 -0.28 2.27 -7.28
CA TYR A 158 -1.44 1.41 -7.41
C TYR A 158 -2.41 1.95 -8.47
N ALA A 159 -2.70 3.25 -8.48
CA ALA A 159 -3.58 3.87 -9.48
C ALA A 159 -3.04 3.71 -10.90
N GLU A 160 -1.74 3.95 -11.12
CA GLU A 160 -1.09 3.73 -12.42
C GLU A 160 -1.18 2.25 -12.82
N TYR A 161 -0.90 1.33 -11.89
CA TYR A 161 -0.95 -0.11 -12.17
C TYR A 161 -2.35 -0.55 -12.61
N ARG A 162 -3.37 0.00 -11.96
CA ARG A 162 -4.77 -0.29 -12.22
C ARG A 162 -5.33 0.45 -13.44
N GLY A 163 -4.59 1.41 -14.01
CA GLY A 163 -5.07 2.27 -15.09
C GLY A 163 -6.19 3.20 -14.66
N TYR A 164 -6.19 3.63 -13.40
CA TYR A 164 -7.19 4.56 -12.85
C TYR A 164 -6.91 6.00 -13.29
N SER A 165 -7.98 6.81 -13.32
CA SER A 165 -7.84 8.24 -13.62
C SER A 165 -7.04 8.96 -12.52
N HIS A 166 -5.85 9.46 -12.88
CA HIS A 166 -5.03 10.23 -11.95
C HIS A 166 -5.69 11.54 -11.55
N ASP A 167 -6.45 12.18 -12.44
CA ASP A 167 -7.18 13.42 -12.14
C ASP A 167 -8.23 13.20 -11.05
N GLU A 168 -8.96 12.08 -11.14
CA GLU A 168 -9.94 11.71 -10.12
C GLU A 168 -9.29 11.37 -8.78
N MET A 169 -8.20 10.61 -8.79
CA MET A 169 -7.46 10.29 -7.56
C MET A 169 -6.88 11.54 -6.90
N ILE A 170 -6.30 12.45 -7.69
CA ILE A 170 -5.81 13.75 -7.22
C ILE A 170 -6.94 14.56 -6.58
N GLN A 171 -8.12 14.59 -7.20
CA GLN A 171 -9.27 15.29 -6.66
C GLN A 171 -9.72 14.69 -5.32
N ILE A 172 -9.80 13.36 -5.23
CA ILE A 172 -10.13 12.66 -3.99
C ILE A 172 -9.10 12.96 -2.89
N VAL A 173 -7.81 13.01 -3.20
CA VAL A 173 -6.76 13.40 -2.25
C VAL A 173 -6.99 14.80 -1.74
N LYS A 174 -7.22 15.79 -2.62
CA LYS A 174 -7.48 17.19 -2.24
C LYS A 174 -8.65 17.34 -1.28
N GLU A 175 -9.73 16.59 -1.51
CA GLU A 175 -10.95 16.63 -0.71
C GLU A 175 -10.86 15.83 0.60
N SER A 176 -9.83 15.00 0.77
CA SER A 176 -9.70 14.09 1.92
C SER A 176 -8.65 14.53 2.93
N VAL A 177 -7.76 15.46 2.57
CA VAL A 177 -6.72 15.97 3.46
C VAL A 177 -7.01 17.42 3.84
N PRO A 178 -6.63 17.87 5.05
CA PRO A 178 -6.73 19.28 5.42
C PRO A 178 -6.02 20.19 4.40
N VAL A 179 -6.58 21.37 4.12
CA VAL A 179 -6.09 22.32 3.10
C VAL A 179 -4.58 22.55 3.16
N LYS A 180 -4.03 22.72 4.38
CA LYS A 180 -2.60 22.93 4.61
C LYS A 180 -1.69 21.77 4.17
N PHE A 181 -2.23 20.56 4.03
CA PHE A 181 -1.49 19.37 3.62
C PHE A 181 -1.68 19.01 2.14
N VAL A 182 -2.60 19.69 1.42
CA VAL A 182 -2.91 19.37 0.03
C VAL A 182 -1.67 19.43 -0.85
N GLU A 183 -0.92 20.52 -0.80
CA GLU A 183 0.27 20.70 -1.67
C GLU A 183 1.28 19.55 -1.51
N GLY A 184 1.63 19.22 -0.26
CA GLY A 184 2.57 18.12 0.02
C GLY A 184 2.08 16.77 -0.48
N ASN A 185 0.78 16.47 -0.30
CA ASN A 185 0.19 15.23 -0.80
C ASN A 185 0.18 15.18 -2.35
N LEU A 186 -0.06 16.29 -3.03
CA LEU A 186 -0.02 16.34 -4.50
C LEU A 186 1.38 16.12 -5.05
N LYS A 187 2.41 16.71 -4.41
CA LYS A 187 3.81 16.46 -4.76
C LYS A 187 4.16 14.98 -4.56
N ALA A 188 3.73 14.37 -3.45
CA ALA A 188 3.91 12.95 -3.20
C ALA A 188 3.21 12.06 -4.22
N TYR A 189 1.97 12.38 -4.60
CA TYR A 189 1.23 11.63 -5.60
C TYR A 189 1.92 11.69 -6.96
N LYS A 190 2.35 12.89 -7.39
CA LYS A 190 3.10 13.07 -8.65
C LYS A 190 4.39 12.24 -8.66
N LYS A 191 5.16 12.29 -7.58
CA LYS A 191 6.39 11.48 -7.43
C LYS A 191 6.08 9.99 -7.53
N GLY A 192 5.01 9.52 -6.90
CA GLY A 192 4.56 8.12 -7.02
C GLY A 192 4.19 7.73 -8.45
N THR A 193 3.51 8.60 -9.21
CA THR A 193 3.24 8.37 -10.65
C THR A 193 4.54 8.26 -11.46
N GLU A 194 5.54 9.11 -11.20
CA GLU A 194 6.84 9.05 -11.87
C GLU A 194 7.56 7.72 -11.59
N ILE A 195 7.58 7.28 -10.33
CA ILE A 195 8.13 5.98 -9.90
C ILE A 195 7.41 4.84 -10.63
N ALA A 196 6.08 4.88 -10.68
CA ALA A 196 5.26 3.85 -11.32
C ALA A 196 5.59 3.70 -12.81
N LYS A 197 5.64 4.81 -13.55
CA LYS A 197 5.95 4.83 -14.98
C LYS A 197 7.36 4.30 -15.26
N ALA A 198 8.34 4.66 -14.43
CA ALA A 198 9.70 4.13 -14.54
C ALA A 198 9.76 2.63 -14.24
N ALA A 199 8.96 2.13 -13.29
CA ALA A 199 8.90 0.71 -12.95
C ALA A 199 8.20 -0.13 -14.03
N PHE A 200 7.09 0.35 -14.58
CA PHE A 200 6.26 -0.44 -15.52
C PHE A 200 6.79 -0.39 -16.95
N SER A 201 7.51 0.66 -17.35
CA SER A 201 8.19 0.70 -18.66
C SER A 201 9.29 -0.36 -18.77
N LYS A 202 10.02 -0.65 -17.68
CA LYS A 202 11.06 -1.68 -17.63
C LYS A 202 10.53 -3.13 -17.70
N GLN A 203 9.23 -3.35 -17.48
CA GLN A 203 8.59 -4.67 -17.56
C GLN A 203 7.93 -4.95 -18.91
N ARG A 204 7.98 -4.01 -19.86
CA ARG A 204 7.42 -4.13 -21.22
C ARG A 204 8.44 -4.53 -22.29
N VAL A 205 9.67 -4.92 -21.89
CA VAL A 205 10.74 -5.40 -22.78
C VAL A 205 10.99 -6.87 -22.52
#